data_AF-A0AB33EZS1-F1
#
_entry.id   AF-A0AB33EZS1-F1
#
_cell.length_a   1.000
_cell.length_b   1.000
_cell.length_c   1.000
_cell.angle_alpha   90.00
_cell.angle_beta   90.00
_cell.angle_gamma   90.00
#
_symmetry.space_group_name_H-M   'P 1'
#
loop_
_entity.id
_entity.type
_entity.pdbx_description
1 polymer ?
#
loop_
_entity_poly.entity_id
_entity_poly.type
_entity_poly.pdbx_seq_one_letter_code
_entity_poly.pdbx_strand_id
1 'polypeptide(L)'
;MSVVEGPRRAGRVRRWLIGAATGWLALLVGHYLAYPLSAVLPLGGLVVGAACWVLAAGCSVAALVALLQRRAYVWAAVVLLAAAGVGGVLWTTDWERVYVDSQFRLHRGGLDDLAAQHRAGTLPADARLPWQLGHLSVDGQSHRRGDARYLPLWQDWRGESGVGIAYFPTPPGPDTLIATAPGDLGQPVRHLGDGWWWVA
;
A
#
# COMPACT_ATOMS: atom_id res chain seq x y z
N MET A 1 3.18 12.47 -51.00
CA MET A 1 2.99 12.23 -49.55
C MET A 1 3.45 10.82 -49.26
N SER A 2 4.53 10.66 -48.49
CA SER A 2 5.35 9.44 -48.47
C SER A 2 4.77 8.33 -47.59
N VAL A 3 4.73 7.12 -48.14
CA VAL A 3 4.33 5.85 -47.49
C VAL A 3 5.18 5.54 -46.24
N VAL A 4 6.32 6.20 -46.07
CA VAL A 4 7.29 6.01 -44.97
C VAL A 4 6.88 6.69 -43.66
N GLU A 5 5.95 7.68 -43.67
CA GLU A 5 5.54 8.38 -42.45
C GLU A 5 4.57 7.57 -41.56
N GLY A 6 3.77 6.67 -42.15
CA GLY A 6 2.82 5.83 -41.44
C GLY A 6 3.43 4.95 -40.32
N PRO A 7 4.48 4.15 -40.60
CA PRO A 7 5.06 3.25 -39.59
C PRO A 7 5.78 3.97 -38.46
N ARG A 8 6.45 5.10 -38.74
CA ARG A 8 7.13 5.91 -37.71
C ARG A 8 6.15 6.54 -36.72
N ARG A 9 4.96 6.96 -37.18
CA ARG A 9 3.90 7.53 -36.34
C ARG A 9 3.20 6.46 -35.49
N ALA A 10 2.97 5.26 -36.03
CA ALA A 10 2.41 4.14 -35.27
C ALA A 10 3.32 3.69 -34.11
N GLY A 11 4.64 3.62 -34.35
CA GLY A 11 5.61 3.29 -33.30
C GLY A 11 5.76 4.35 -32.20
N ARG A 12 5.35 5.60 -32.46
CA ARG A 12 5.38 6.67 -31.46
C ARG A 12 4.19 6.56 -30.49
N VAL A 13 2.97 6.31 -31.00
CA VAL A 13 1.78 6.10 -30.16
C VAL A 13 1.97 4.91 -29.22
N ARG A 14 2.48 3.78 -29.74
CA ARG A 14 2.75 2.59 -28.92
C ARG A 14 3.72 2.88 -27.77
N ARG A 15 4.79 3.64 -28.02
CA ARG A 15 5.75 4.03 -26.96
C ARG A 15 5.10 4.86 -25.86
N TRP A 16 4.25 5.82 -26.21
CA TRP A 16 3.53 6.63 -25.21
C TRP A 16 2.53 5.81 -24.41
N LEU A 17 1.80 4.89 -25.04
CA LEU A 17 0.88 3.99 -24.34
C LEU A 17 1.63 3.06 -23.37
N ILE A 18 2.77 2.51 -23.78
CA ILE A 18 3.63 1.71 -22.89
C ILE A 18 4.12 2.58 -21.73
N GLY A 19 4.62 3.78 -22.00
CA GLY A 19 5.07 4.71 -20.96
C GLY A 19 3.96 5.08 -19.98
N ALA A 20 2.75 5.32 -20.46
CA ALA A 20 1.58 5.59 -19.63
C ALA A 20 1.22 4.39 -18.77
N ALA A 21 1.12 3.19 -19.36
CA ALA A 21 0.80 1.96 -18.64
C ALA A 21 1.86 1.66 -17.55
N THR A 22 3.15 1.77 -17.89
CA THR A 22 4.24 1.59 -16.93
C THR A 22 4.18 2.64 -15.81
N GLY A 23 3.90 3.91 -16.14
CA GLY A 23 3.77 4.98 -15.15
C GLY A 23 2.61 4.73 -14.17
N TRP A 24 1.44 4.35 -14.67
CA TRP A 24 0.29 4.00 -13.84
C TRP A 24 0.53 2.75 -12.97
N LEU A 25 1.17 1.71 -13.53
CA LEU A 25 1.54 0.53 -12.77
C LEU A 25 2.56 0.85 -11.67
N ALA A 26 3.57 1.66 -11.99
CA ALA A 26 4.56 2.12 -11.02
C ALA A 26 3.91 2.95 -9.89
N LEU A 27 2.90 3.78 -10.21
CA LEU A 27 2.12 4.49 -9.19
C LEU A 27 1.34 3.54 -8.28
N LEU A 28 0.69 2.52 -8.82
CA LEU A 28 -0.05 1.52 -8.02
C LEU A 28 0.88 0.77 -7.08
N VAL A 29 1.99 0.25 -7.60
CA VAL A 29 3.02 -0.43 -6.79
C VAL A 29 3.62 0.54 -5.77
N GLY A 30 3.88 1.77 -6.17
CA GLY A 30 4.41 2.82 -5.30
C GLY A 30 3.49 3.16 -4.14
N HIS A 31 2.18 3.31 -4.38
CA HIS A 31 1.20 3.59 -3.30
C HIS A 31 1.08 2.41 -2.35
N TYR A 32 1.11 1.18 -2.86
CA TYR A 32 1.11 -0.02 -2.03
C TYR A 32 2.37 -0.13 -1.16
N LEU A 33 3.55 0.14 -1.74
CA LEU A 33 4.84 0.06 -1.03
C LEU A 33 5.19 1.34 -0.26
N ALA A 34 4.37 2.40 -0.33
CA ALA A 34 4.64 3.66 0.35
C ALA A 34 4.74 3.49 1.86
N TYR A 35 3.89 2.63 2.44
CA TYR A 35 3.91 2.34 3.87
C TYR A 35 5.27 1.79 4.33
N PRO A 36 5.75 0.62 3.86
CA PRO A 36 7.06 0.11 4.30
C PRO A 36 8.24 1.04 3.92
N LEU A 37 8.13 1.80 2.81
CA LEU A 37 9.22 2.67 2.36
C LEU A 37 9.29 4.02 3.09
N SER A 38 8.17 4.56 3.57
CA SER A 38 8.11 5.87 4.23
C SER A 38 8.87 5.90 5.56
N ALA A 39 8.99 4.75 6.24
CA ALA A 39 9.83 4.59 7.42
C ALA A 39 11.34 4.73 7.10
N VAL A 40 11.76 4.42 5.86
CA VAL A 40 13.18 4.37 5.46
C VAL A 40 13.59 5.61 4.65
N LEU A 41 12.72 6.10 3.77
CA LEU A 41 13.03 7.16 2.79
C LEU A 41 11.86 8.17 2.64
N PRO A 42 11.52 8.96 3.67
CA PRO A 42 10.33 9.82 3.65
C PRO A 42 10.38 10.86 2.51
N LEU A 43 11.51 11.53 2.31
CA LEU A 43 11.69 12.49 1.21
C LEU A 43 11.87 11.82 -0.15
N GLY A 44 12.54 10.66 -0.19
CA GLY A 44 12.77 9.91 -1.43
C GLY A 44 11.46 9.38 -2.02
N GLY A 45 10.56 8.87 -1.18
CA GLY A 45 9.25 8.40 -1.59
C GLY A 45 8.41 9.50 -2.26
N LEU A 46 8.41 10.72 -1.71
CA LEU A 46 7.71 11.86 -2.31
C LEU A 46 8.24 12.23 -3.70
N VAL A 47 9.57 12.28 -3.87
CA VAL A 47 10.20 12.60 -5.17
C VAL A 47 9.90 11.51 -6.20
N VAL A 48 10.02 10.24 -5.81
CA VAL A 48 9.72 9.11 -6.70
C VAL A 48 8.23 9.09 -7.08
N GLY A 49 7.34 9.33 -6.12
CA GLY A 49 5.90 9.45 -6.36
C GLY A 49 5.57 10.58 -7.34
N ALA A 50 6.14 11.76 -7.12
CA ALA A 50 5.98 12.92 -8.01
C ALA A 50 6.50 12.61 -9.43
N ALA A 51 7.67 11.99 -9.56
CA ALA A 51 8.23 11.58 -10.84
C ALA A 51 7.32 10.57 -11.57
N CYS A 52 6.77 9.60 -10.85
CA CYS A 52 5.84 8.62 -11.41
C CYS A 52 4.54 9.29 -11.89
N TRP A 53 4.02 10.27 -11.14
CA TRP A 53 2.85 11.06 -11.55
C TRP A 53 3.11 11.86 -12.82
N VAL A 54 4.24 12.58 -12.88
CA VAL A 54 4.64 13.35 -14.07
C VAL A 54 4.79 12.44 -15.28
N LEU A 55 5.42 11.27 -15.12
CA LEU A 55 5.57 10.28 -16.19
C LEU A 55 4.22 9.73 -16.65
N ALA A 56 3.35 9.31 -15.73
CA ALA A 56 2.04 8.75 -16.04
C ALA A 56 1.12 9.76 -16.73
N ALA A 57 0.99 10.96 -16.15
CA ALA A 57 0.16 12.04 -16.71
C ALA A 57 0.74 12.54 -18.04
N GLY A 58 2.05 12.81 -18.10
CA GLY A 58 2.72 13.28 -19.30
C GLY A 58 2.62 12.30 -20.47
N CYS A 59 2.86 11.01 -20.23
CA CYS A 59 2.71 9.99 -21.27
C CYS A 59 1.25 9.80 -21.70
N SER A 60 0.29 9.91 -20.77
CA SER A 60 -1.15 9.82 -21.08
C SER A 60 -1.60 10.97 -21.98
N VAL A 61 -1.18 12.21 -21.66
CA VAL A 61 -1.47 13.40 -22.49
C VAL A 61 -0.80 13.28 -23.86
N ALA A 62 0.47 12.86 -23.92
CA ALA A 62 1.17 12.67 -25.19
C ALA A 62 0.50 11.60 -26.08
N ALA A 63 0.06 10.48 -25.48
CA ALA A 63 -0.71 9.45 -26.17
C ALA A 63 -2.04 9.99 -26.69
N LEU A 64 -2.78 10.73 -25.86
CA LEU A 64 -4.06 11.34 -26.20
C LEU A 64 -3.92 12.30 -27.40
N VAL A 65 -2.99 13.24 -27.33
CA VAL A 65 -2.71 14.19 -28.42
C VAL A 65 -2.35 13.45 -29.71
N ALA A 66 -1.48 12.43 -29.62
CA ALA A 66 -1.08 11.65 -30.79
C ALA A 66 -2.25 10.85 -31.41
N LEU A 67 -3.20 10.36 -30.61
CA LEU A 67 -4.40 9.67 -31.09
C LEU A 67 -5.40 10.65 -31.72
N LEU A 68 -5.61 11.82 -31.11
CA LEU A 68 -6.47 12.88 -31.65
C LEU A 68 -5.96 13.41 -32.99
N GLN A 69 -4.63 13.61 -33.13
CA GLN A 69 -4.01 13.98 -34.41
C GLN A 69 -4.24 12.94 -35.53
N ARG A 70 -4.45 11.67 -35.16
CA ARG A 70 -4.79 10.57 -36.09
C ARG A 70 -6.29 10.40 -36.28
N ARG A 71 -7.11 11.28 -35.70
CA ARG A 71 -8.58 11.20 -35.66
C ARG A 71 -9.10 9.88 -35.07
N ALA A 72 -8.29 9.21 -34.24
CA ALA A 72 -8.64 7.97 -33.57
C ALA A 72 -9.42 8.27 -32.28
N TYR A 73 -10.58 8.94 -32.40
CA TYR A 73 -11.32 9.49 -31.27
C TYR A 73 -11.76 8.44 -30.26
N VAL A 74 -12.17 7.25 -30.72
CA VAL A 74 -12.55 6.14 -29.84
C VAL A 74 -11.37 5.71 -28.95
N TRP A 75 -10.19 5.53 -29.53
CA TRP A 75 -8.98 5.18 -28.78
C TRP A 75 -8.53 6.29 -27.84
N ALA A 76 -8.65 7.56 -28.26
CA ALA A 76 -8.38 8.71 -27.41
C ALA A 76 -9.30 8.72 -26.18
N ALA A 77 -10.60 8.48 -26.37
CA ALA A 77 -11.57 8.37 -25.29
C ALA A 77 -11.24 7.20 -24.35
N VAL A 78 -10.87 6.03 -24.88
CA VAL A 78 -10.45 4.86 -24.07
C VAL A 78 -9.25 5.19 -23.18
N VAL A 79 -8.22 5.84 -23.74
CA VAL A 79 -7.02 6.24 -22.97
C VAL A 79 -7.36 7.23 -21.87
N LEU A 80 -8.20 8.23 -22.17
CA LEU A 80 -8.64 9.22 -21.19
C LEU A 80 -9.44 8.56 -20.06
N LEU A 81 -10.40 7.70 -20.39
CA LEU A 81 -11.22 7.00 -19.41
C LEU A 81 -10.39 6.04 -18.55
N ALA A 82 -9.43 5.33 -19.16
CA ALA A 82 -8.51 4.45 -18.42
C ALA A 82 -7.64 5.26 -17.44
N ALA A 83 -7.05 6.37 -17.89
CA ALA A 83 -6.23 7.24 -17.04
C ALA A 83 -7.05 7.85 -15.89
N ALA A 84 -8.25 8.36 -16.19
CA ALA A 84 -9.16 8.90 -15.18
C ALA A 84 -9.62 7.82 -14.19
N GLY A 85 -9.93 6.62 -14.67
CA GLY A 85 -10.34 5.49 -13.83
C GLY A 85 -9.23 5.05 -12.88
N VAL A 86 -8.01 4.86 -13.37
CA VAL A 86 -6.87 4.48 -12.52
C VAL A 86 -6.52 5.59 -11.53
N GLY A 87 -6.51 6.86 -11.98
CA GLY A 87 -6.32 8.01 -11.09
C GLY A 87 -7.39 8.09 -10.00
N GLY A 88 -8.65 7.84 -10.35
CA GLY A 88 -9.76 7.77 -9.40
C GLY A 88 -9.59 6.66 -8.38
N VAL A 89 -9.19 5.45 -8.81
CA VAL A 89 -8.87 4.34 -7.89
C VAL A 89 -7.74 4.73 -6.96
N LEU A 90 -6.63 5.25 -7.47
CA LEU A 90 -5.50 5.70 -6.65
C LEU A 90 -5.91 6.72 -5.59
N TRP A 91 -6.77 7.68 -5.96
CA TRP A 91 -7.21 8.75 -5.06
C TRP A 91 -8.21 8.31 -4.00
N THR A 92 -9.11 7.39 -4.35
CA THR A 92 -10.24 6.99 -3.48
C THR A 92 -9.96 5.75 -2.64
N THR A 93 -8.89 5.02 -2.95
CA THR A 93 -8.53 3.79 -2.24
C THR A 93 -7.85 4.13 -0.92
N ASP A 94 -8.36 3.54 0.16
CA ASP A 94 -7.67 3.46 1.45
C ASP A 94 -6.53 2.43 1.33
N TRP A 95 -5.35 2.92 0.93
CA TRP A 95 -4.17 2.09 0.70
C TRP A 95 -3.64 1.45 1.97
N GLU A 96 -3.86 2.09 3.13
CA GLU A 96 -3.49 1.56 4.44
C GLU A 96 -4.28 0.29 4.72
N ARG A 97 -5.61 0.37 4.54
CA ARG A 97 -6.51 -0.76 4.67
C ARG A 97 -6.15 -1.89 3.71
N VAL A 98 -5.88 -1.57 2.44
CA VAL A 98 -5.50 -2.56 1.42
C VAL A 98 -4.20 -3.25 1.80
N TYR A 99 -3.21 -2.48 2.28
CA TYR A 99 -1.95 -3.01 2.76
C TYR A 99 -2.15 -3.98 3.93
N VAL A 100 -2.83 -3.54 5.00
CA VAL A 100 -3.10 -4.38 6.19
C VAL A 100 -3.84 -5.67 5.81
N ASP A 101 -4.91 -5.58 5.01
CA ASP A 101 -5.69 -6.75 4.59
C ASP A 101 -4.87 -7.73 3.73
N SER A 102 -4.00 -7.21 2.88
CA SER A 102 -3.14 -8.04 2.04
C SER A 102 -2.08 -8.76 2.88
N GLN A 103 -1.41 -8.07 3.80
CA GLN A 103 -0.39 -8.65 4.67
C GLN A 103 -1.00 -9.66 5.63
N PHE A 104 -2.15 -9.36 6.24
CA PHE A 104 -2.86 -10.30 7.09
C PHE A 104 -3.21 -11.61 6.35
N ARG A 105 -3.75 -11.52 5.13
CA ARG A 105 -4.10 -12.72 4.34
C ARG A 105 -2.89 -13.51 3.90
N LEU A 106 -1.83 -12.85 3.46
CA LEU A 106 -0.60 -13.51 3.02
C LEU A 106 0.12 -14.24 4.17
N HIS A 107 0.02 -13.70 5.39
CA HIS A 107 0.74 -14.21 6.56
C HIS A 107 -0.14 -14.89 7.61
N ARG A 108 -1.40 -15.22 7.24
CA ARG A 108 -2.40 -15.76 8.17
C ARG A 108 -1.89 -16.92 9.00
N GLY A 109 -1.26 -17.92 8.38
CA GLY A 109 -0.75 -19.09 9.11
C GLY A 109 0.29 -18.74 10.18
N GLY A 110 1.21 -17.82 9.89
CA GLY A 110 2.20 -17.38 10.88
C GLY A 110 1.59 -16.54 12.00
N LEU A 111 0.55 -15.76 11.70
CA LEU A 111 -0.22 -15.00 12.69
C LEU A 111 -1.06 -15.93 13.58
N ASP A 112 -1.61 -17.01 13.03
CA ASP A 112 -2.34 -18.02 13.82
C ASP A 112 -1.42 -18.73 14.83
N ASP A 113 -0.20 -19.08 14.40
CA ASP A 113 0.82 -19.63 15.29
C ASP A 113 1.21 -18.65 16.40
N LEU A 114 1.38 -17.36 16.06
CA LEU A 114 1.69 -16.31 17.03
C LEU A 114 0.54 -16.13 18.04
N ALA A 115 -0.71 -16.15 17.58
CA ALA A 115 -1.90 -16.09 18.44
C ALA A 115 -2.01 -17.34 19.34
N ALA A 116 -1.69 -18.53 18.83
CA ALA A 116 -1.67 -19.76 19.63
C ALA A 116 -0.61 -19.70 20.74
N GLN A 117 0.61 -19.25 20.43
CA GLN A 117 1.67 -19.08 21.43
C GLN A 117 1.34 -17.99 22.45
N HIS A 118 0.66 -16.91 22.03
CA HIS A 118 0.18 -15.90 22.95
C HIS A 118 -0.83 -16.47 23.95
N ARG A 119 -1.82 -17.23 23.46
CA ARG A 119 -2.81 -17.91 24.31
C ARG A 119 -2.19 -18.93 25.26
N ALA A 120 -1.16 -19.64 24.81
CA ALA A 120 -0.40 -20.56 25.64
C ALA A 120 0.47 -19.86 26.71
N GLY A 121 0.58 -18.53 26.65
CA GLY A 121 1.41 -17.74 27.57
C GLY A 121 2.91 -17.94 27.37
N THR A 122 3.34 -18.49 26.23
CA THR A 122 4.75 -18.84 25.97
C THR A 122 5.54 -17.68 25.38
N LEU A 123 4.86 -16.64 24.86
CA LEU A 123 5.53 -15.47 24.28
C LEU A 123 5.96 -14.46 25.36
N PRO A 124 7.22 -13.97 25.32
CA PRO A 124 7.65 -12.87 26.19
C PRO A 124 6.89 -11.57 25.88
N ALA A 125 7.08 -10.55 26.72
CA ALA A 125 6.45 -9.24 26.54
C ALA A 125 6.79 -8.65 25.16
N ASP A 126 8.07 -8.64 24.80
CA ASP A 126 8.53 -8.26 23.47
C ASP A 126 9.14 -9.48 22.78
N ALA A 127 8.37 -10.09 21.88
CA ALA A 127 8.74 -11.32 21.22
C ALA A 127 9.27 -11.03 19.82
N ARG A 128 10.52 -11.41 19.55
CA ARG A 128 11.09 -11.39 18.20
C ARG A 128 10.28 -12.30 17.30
N LEU A 129 9.92 -11.79 16.14
CA LEU A 129 9.17 -12.54 15.16
C LEU A 129 10.08 -13.49 14.38
N PRO A 130 9.53 -14.62 13.90
CA PRO A 130 10.18 -15.39 12.85
C PRO A 130 10.52 -14.48 11.66
N TRP A 131 11.59 -14.78 10.94
CA TRP A 131 12.04 -13.93 9.82
C TRP A 131 10.96 -13.70 8.75
N GLN A 132 10.02 -14.65 8.60
CA GLN A 132 8.87 -14.56 7.70
C GLN A 132 7.79 -13.55 8.13
N LEU A 133 7.80 -13.12 9.39
CA LEU A 133 6.91 -12.10 9.94
C LEU A 133 7.67 -10.86 10.38
N GLY A 134 8.99 -10.97 10.58
CA GLY A 134 9.86 -9.89 11.02
C GLY A 134 9.84 -8.69 10.08
N HIS A 135 9.69 -8.91 8.76
CA HIS A 135 9.58 -7.80 7.80
C HIS A 135 8.24 -7.06 7.84
N LEU A 136 7.22 -7.64 8.47
CA LEU A 136 5.93 -6.99 8.65
C LEU A 136 5.99 -5.97 9.76
N SER A 137 6.79 -6.23 10.80
CA SER A 137 6.90 -5.36 11.94
C SER A 137 7.97 -4.29 11.71
N VAL A 138 7.69 -3.04 12.10
CA VAL A 138 8.64 -1.93 12.02
C VAL A 138 9.98 -2.26 12.71
N ASP A 139 9.93 -3.00 13.82
CA ASP A 139 11.10 -3.37 14.62
C ASP A 139 11.42 -4.87 14.60
N GLY A 140 10.67 -5.66 13.82
CA GLY A 140 10.78 -7.11 13.77
C GLY A 140 10.26 -7.83 15.01
N GLN A 141 9.51 -7.15 15.88
CA GLN A 141 8.99 -7.70 17.13
C GLN A 141 7.46 -7.59 17.22
N SER A 142 6.89 -8.34 18.16
CA SER A 142 5.51 -8.23 18.58
C SER A 142 5.46 -7.89 20.07
N HIS A 143 4.62 -6.94 20.42
CA HIS A 143 4.57 -6.37 21.77
C HIS A 143 3.31 -6.82 22.50
N ARG A 144 3.47 -7.17 23.77
CA ARG A 144 2.33 -7.37 24.67
C ARG A 144 1.84 -6.01 25.15
N ARG A 145 0.57 -5.72 24.90
CA ARG A 145 -0.10 -4.48 25.32
C ARG A 145 -1.35 -4.86 26.10
N GLY A 146 -1.21 -4.94 27.43
CA GLY A 146 -2.22 -5.57 28.28
C GLY A 146 -2.42 -7.04 27.94
N ASP A 147 -3.64 -7.40 27.58
CA ASP A 147 -4.02 -8.76 27.14
C ASP A 147 -3.95 -8.95 25.62
N ALA A 148 -3.54 -7.92 24.87
CA ALA A 148 -3.39 -8.00 23.43
C ALA A 148 -1.94 -8.27 23.03
N ARG A 149 -1.77 -8.91 21.87
CA ARG A 149 -0.50 -9.03 21.16
C ARG A 149 -0.53 -8.12 19.95
N TYR A 150 0.21 -7.00 20.02
CA TYR A 150 0.27 -5.99 18.98
C TYR A 150 1.48 -6.20 18.07
N LEU A 151 1.26 -6.00 16.76
CA LEU A 151 2.25 -6.08 15.71
C LEU A 151 2.26 -4.74 14.95
N PRO A 152 3.26 -3.86 15.17
CA PRO A 152 3.32 -2.56 14.50
C PRO A 152 3.69 -2.75 13.03
N LEU A 153 2.75 -2.53 12.11
CA LEU A 153 2.98 -2.71 10.67
C LEU A 153 3.65 -1.50 10.03
N TRP A 154 3.33 -0.32 10.53
CA TRP A 154 3.81 0.95 10.02
C TRP A 154 3.83 1.99 11.13
N GLN A 155 4.77 2.92 11.05
CA GLN A 155 4.80 4.14 11.84
C GLN A 155 5.19 5.29 10.92
N ASP A 156 4.69 6.48 11.24
CA ASP A 156 5.15 7.68 10.57
C ASP A 156 6.65 7.90 10.83
N TRP A 157 7.28 8.73 10.00
CA TRP A 157 8.74 8.93 10.07
C TRP A 157 9.21 9.55 11.39
N ARG A 158 8.30 10.10 12.20
CA ARG A 158 8.59 10.65 13.54
C ARG A 158 8.37 9.64 14.66
N GLY A 159 7.72 8.51 14.39
CA GLY A 159 7.24 7.59 15.43
C GLY A 159 6.18 8.23 16.33
N GLU A 160 5.46 9.23 15.84
CA GLU A 160 4.36 9.93 16.53
C GLU A 160 3.00 9.31 16.21
N SER A 161 2.89 8.52 15.14
CA SER A 161 1.67 7.79 14.80
C SER A 161 2.00 6.40 14.27
N GLY A 162 1.22 5.40 14.68
CA GLY A 162 1.45 4.01 14.30
C GLY A 162 0.18 3.25 13.93
N VAL A 163 0.34 2.31 13.03
CA VAL A 163 -0.72 1.42 12.56
C VAL A 163 -0.22 -0.02 12.65
N GLY A 164 -1.10 -0.93 13.04
CA GLY A 164 -0.74 -2.33 13.14
C GLY A 164 -1.93 -3.27 13.21
N ILE A 165 -1.61 -4.52 13.53
CA ILE A 165 -2.61 -5.53 13.84
C ILE A 165 -2.41 -6.02 15.26
N ALA A 166 -3.50 -6.19 16.00
CA ALA A 166 -3.49 -6.72 17.35
C ALA A 166 -4.36 -7.97 17.42
N TYR A 167 -3.82 -9.01 18.05
CA TYR A 167 -4.58 -10.17 18.46
C TYR A 167 -5.13 -9.96 19.86
N PHE A 168 -6.43 -10.20 20.02
CA PHE A 168 -7.13 -10.15 21.28
C PHE A 168 -7.75 -11.53 21.58
N PRO A 169 -7.40 -12.17 22.72
CA PRO A 169 -8.04 -13.41 23.15
C PRO A 169 -9.55 -13.25 23.40
N THR A 170 -9.96 -12.06 23.86
CA THR A 170 -11.36 -11.65 24.07
C THR A 170 -11.62 -10.42 23.22
N PRO A 171 -12.76 -10.33 22.50
CA PRO A 171 -13.05 -9.16 21.66
C PRO A 171 -12.88 -7.84 22.43
N PRO A 172 -12.18 -6.85 21.85
CA PRO A 172 -11.97 -5.57 22.50
C PRO A 172 -13.30 -4.80 22.62
N GLY A 173 -13.45 -4.06 23.73
CA GLY A 173 -14.52 -3.07 23.88
C GLY A 173 -14.22 -1.75 23.15
N PRO A 174 -15.20 -0.84 23.04
CA PRO A 174 -15.04 0.44 22.35
C PRO A 174 -13.98 1.36 22.97
N ASP A 175 -13.72 1.21 24.29
CA ASP A 175 -12.71 2.02 25.01
C ASP A 175 -11.32 1.35 25.05
N THR A 176 -11.11 0.28 24.25
CA THR A 176 -9.84 -0.44 24.25
C THR A 176 -8.79 0.36 23.48
N LEU A 177 -7.75 0.81 24.19
CA LEU A 177 -6.63 1.55 23.60
C LEU A 177 -5.34 0.71 23.67
N ILE A 178 -4.54 0.78 22.61
CA ILE A 178 -3.24 0.13 22.50
C ILE A 178 -2.20 1.16 22.11
N ALA A 179 -1.05 1.15 22.80
CA ALA A 179 0.09 1.94 22.38
C ALA A 179 0.66 1.45 21.05
N THR A 180 0.48 2.26 20.00
CA THR A 180 0.84 2.01 18.60
C THR A 180 2.22 2.54 18.24
N ALA A 181 2.61 3.68 18.83
CA ALA A 181 3.91 4.34 18.71
C ALA A 181 4.25 5.12 20.00
N PRO A 182 5.48 5.62 20.19
CA PRO A 182 5.84 6.47 21.31
C PRO A 182 4.92 7.70 21.48
N GLY A 183 4.05 7.66 22.48
CA GLY A 183 3.09 8.73 22.76
C GLY A 183 1.80 8.67 21.96
N ASP A 184 1.61 7.62 21.15
CA ASP A 184 0.41 7.38 20.35
C ASP A 184 -0.43 6.23 20.92
N LEU A 185 -1.74 6.37 20.81
CA LEU A 185 -2.71 5.36 21.22
C LEU A 185 -3.68 5.13 20.05
N GLY A 186 -3.68 3.90 19.54
CA GLY A 186 -4.66 3.44 18.56
C GLY A 186 -5.77 2.62 19.21
N GLN A 187 -6.85 2.44 18.46
CA GLN A 187 -8.01 1.64 18.86
C GLN A 187 -8.29 0.54 17.83
N PRO A 188 -8.92 -0.59 18.22
CA PRO A 188 -9.37 -1.61 17.29
C PRO A 188 -10.47 -1.08 16.38
N VAL A 189 -10.14 -0.76 15.13
CA VAL A 189 -11.08 -0.16 14.17
C VAL A 189 -11.86 -1.20 13.37
N ARG A 190 -11.27 -2.39 13.14
CA ARG A 190 -11.90 -3.41 12.31
C ARG A 190 -11.38 -4.82 12.61
N HIS A 191 -12.30 -5.76 12.74
CA HIS A 191 -11.98 -7.18 12.87
C HIS A 191 -11.50 -7.76 11.54
N LEU A 192 -10.36 -8.46 11.57
CA LEU A 192 -9.72 -9.12 10.42
C LEU A 192 -10.03 -10.63 10.37
N GLY A 193 -10.38 -11.23 11.50
CA GLY A 193 -10.64 -12.67 11.65
C GLY A 193 -9.83 -13.28 12.78
N ASP A 194 -10.34 -14.37 13.37
CA ASP A 194 -9.62 -15.18 14.37
C ASP A 194 -9.04 -14.39 15.55
N GLY A 195 -9.75 -13.34 15.99
CA GLY A 195 -9.33 -12.48 17.10
C GLY A 195 -8.31 -11.40 16.71
N TRP A 196 -7.92 -11.31 15.45
CA TRP A 196 -7.10 -10.23 14.92
C TRP A 196 -7.92 -9.01 14.55
N TRP A 197 -7.40 -7.84 14.88
CA TRP A 197 -8.00 -6.54 14.59
C TRP A 197 -6.96 -5.61 13.98
N TRP A 198 -7.38 -4.78 13.03
CA TRP A 198 -6.64 -3.60 12.63
C TRP A 198 -6.74 -2.55 13.74
N VAL A 199 -5.60 -2.01 14.13
CA VAL A 199 -5.46 -0.94 15.12
C VAL A 199 -4.84 0.27 14.44
N ALA A 200 -5.51 1.42 14.57
CA ALA A 200 -5.12 2.73 14.05
C ALA A 200 -5.67 3.83 14.98
#